data_AF-A0A954RIW6-F1
#
_entry.id   AF-A0A954RIW6-F1
#
_cell.length_a   1.000
_cell.length_b   1.000
_cell.length_c   1.000
_cell.angle_alpha   90.00
_cell.angle_beta   90.00
_cell.angle_gamma   90.00
#
_symmetry.space_group_name_H-M   'P 1'
#
loop_
_entity.id
_entity.type
_entity.pdbx_description
1 polymer ?
#
loop_
_entity_poly.entity_id
_entity_poly.type
_entity_poly.pdbx_seq_one_letter_code
_entity_poly.pdbx_strand_id
1 'polypeptide(L)' 'EDLSSLKDEVAFRDQLELDSMDFLDIVTELRKRYRIQIPEEDYPQLASMESTCNYLEPLMKDMETV' A
#
# COMPACT_ATOMS: atom_id res chain seq x y z
N GLU A 1 -12.75 0.24 11.08
CA GLU A 1 -13.86 0.44 10.13
C GLU A 1 -14.18 -0.85 9.38
N ASP A 2 -15.40 -0.96 8.83
CA ASP A 2 -15.78 -2.04 7.92
C ASP A 2 -15.18 -1.77 6.54
N LEU A 3 -14.08 -2.46 6.22
CA LEU A 3 -13.36 -2.30 4.94
C LEU A 3 -13.89 -3.25 3.87
N SER A 4 -14.99 -3.97 4.13
CA SER A 4 -15.52 -5.01 3.25
C SER A 4 -16.17 -4.47 1.97
N SER A 5 -16.41 -3.16 1.91
CA SER A 5 -16.93 -2.48 0.70
C SER A 5 -15.85 -1.77 -0.11
N LEU A 6 -14.57 -1.87 0.28
CA LEU A 6 -13.49 -1.32 -0.54
C LEU A 6 -13.42 -2.07 -1.86
N LYS A 7 -13.20 -1.32 -2.93
CA LYS A 7 -12.96 -1.88 -4.25
C LYS A 7 -11.47 -1.90 -4.52
N ASP A 8 -10.96 -3.06 -4.89
CA ASP A 8 -9.51 -3.24 -5.08
C ASP A 8 -8.97 -2.40 -6.24
N GLU A 9 -9.78 -2.25 -7.29
CA GLU A 9 -9.50 -1.47 -8.50
C GLU A 9 -9.58 0.05 -8.29
N VAL A 10 -10.19 0.52 -7.18
CA VAL A 10 -10.39 1.94 -6.91
C VAL A 10 -9.24 2.50 -6.09
N ALA A 11 -8.82 3.71 -6.39
CA ALA A 11 -7.79 4.39 -5.61
C ALA A 11 -8.28 4.69 -4.19
N PHE A 12 -7.46 4.39 -3.18
CA PHE A 12 -7.73 4.67 -1.77
C PHE A 12 -8.10 6.14 -1.53
N ARG A 13 -7.46 7.08 -2.23
CA ARG A 13 -7.81 8.51 -2.14
C ARG A 13 -9.26 8.81 -2.51
N ASP A 14 -9.85 8.03 -3.42
CA ASP A 14 -11.21 8.23 -3.92
C ASP A 14 -12.26 7.59 -3.00
N GLN A 15 -11.93 6.45 -2.39
CA GLN A 15 -12.85 5.69 -1.53
C GLN A 15 -12.68 5.92 -0.02
N LEU A 16 -11.51 6.36 0.42
CA LEU A 16 -11.17 6.64 1.83
C LEU A 16 -10.86 8.13 2.07
N GLU A 17 -10.95 8.99 1.04
CA GLU A 17 -10.69 10.42 1.13
C GLU A 17 -9.31 10.74 1.77
N LEU A 18 -8.30 9.89 1.51
CA LEU A 18 -6.97 10.03 2.11
C LEU A 18 -6.30 11.34 1.69
N ASP A 19 -5.84 12.09 2.67
CA ASP A 19 -4.99 13.25 2.45
C ASP A 19 -3.52 12.84 2.15
N SER A 20 -2.71 13.78 1.69
CA SER A 20 -1.28 13.56 1.42
C SER A 20 -0.52 13.16 2.69
N MET A 21 -0.96 13.63 3.86
CA MET A 21 -0.34 13.26 5.15
C MET A 21 -0.70 11.82 5.56
N ASP A 22 -1.97 11.41 5.45
CA ASP A 22 -2.41 10.05 5.75
C ASP A 22 -1.70 9.01 4.87
N PHE A 23 -1.54 9.32 3.59
CA PHE A 23 -0.83 8.42 2.67
C PHE A 23 0.62 8.17 3.10
N LEU A 24 1.34 9.21 3.54
CA LEU A 24 2.72 9.06 4.00
C LEU A 24 2.83 8.20 5.27
N ASP A 25 1.83 8.27 6.16
CA ASP A 25 1.79 7.45 7.36
C ASP A 25 1.61 5.96 7.02
N ILE A 26 0.69 5.66 6.10
CA ILE A 26 0.47 4.30 5.57
C ILE A 26 1.75 3.72 4.94
N VAL A 27 2.40 4.50 4.06
CA VAL A 27 3.68 4.10 3.44
C VAL A 27 4.74 3.84 4.51
N THR A 28 4.84 4.73 5.49
CA THR A 28 5.81 4.61 6.57
C THR A 28 5.57 3.37 7.42
N GLU A 29 4.30 3.05 7.73
CA GLU A 29 3.93 1.87 8.50
C GLU A 29 4.18 0.57 7.71
N LEU A 30 3.83 0.52 6.42
CA LEU A 30 4.14 -0.60 5.53
C LEU A 30 5.64 -0.89 5.49
N ARG A 31 6.46 0.16 5.33
CA ARG A 31 7.92 0.07 5.36
C ARG A 31 8.45 -0.47 6.68
N LYS A 32 7.89 -0.03 7.82
CA LYS A 32 8.31 -0.50 9.15
C LYS A 32 7.89 -1.95 9.41
N ARG A 33 6.65 -2.29 9.06
CA ARG A 33 6.03 -3.59 9.33
C ARG A 33 6.68 -4.70 8.51
N TYR A 34 6.87 -4.46 7.22
CA TYR A 34 7.46 -5.44 6.31
C TYR A 34 8.94 -5.21 6.07
N ARG A 35 9.57 -4.19 6.68
CA ARG A 35 11.00 -3.84 6.48
C ARG A 35 11.40 -3.66 5.01
N ILE A 36 10.46 -3.20 4.19
CA ILE A 36 10.68 -2.89 2.77
C ILE A 36 11.06 -1.43 2.58
N GLN A 37 11.81 -1.14 1.52
CA GLN A 37 12.06 0.23 1.07
C GLN A 37 11.09 0.54 -0.06
N ILE A 38 10.30 1.61 0.10
CA ILE A 38 9.38 2.09 -0.92
C ILE A 38 9.88 3.50 -1.29
N PRO A 39 10.42 3.69 -2.50
CA PRO A 39 10.82 5.00 -2.97
C PRO A 39 9.60 5.85 -3.36
N GLU A 40 9.77 7.17 -3.38
CA GLU A 40 8.68 8.11 -3.69
C GLU A 40 8.11 7.94 -5.11
N GLU A 41 8.94 7.43 -6.03
CA GLU A 41 8.53 7.10 -7.40
C GLU A 41 7.49 5.98 -7.48
N ASP A 42 7.46 5.10 -6.47
CA ASP A 42 6.52 3.97 -6.37
C ASP A 42 5.25 4.33 -5.59
N TYR A 43 5.14 5.53 -5.02
CA TYR A 43 3.91 5.99 -4.37
C TYR A 43 2.64 5.84 -5.23
N PRO A 44 2.65 6.15 -6.55
CA PRO A 44 1.49 5.84 -7.40
C PRO A 44 1.13 4.35 -7.47
N GLN A 45 2.06 3.42 -7.24
CA GLN A 45 1.77 1.98 -7.17
C GLN A 45 0.98 1.60 -5.91
N LEU A 46 1.01 2.45 -4.87
CA LEU A 46 0.25 2.24 -3.65
C LEU A 46 -1.09 2.99 -3.65
N ALA A 47 -1.52 3.47 -4.82
CA ALA A 47 -2.73 4.26 -4.95
C ALA A 47 -4.02 3.44 -4.72
N SER A 48 -4.03 2.15 -5.02
CA SER A 48 -5.17 1.23 -4.84
C SER A 48 -4.75 -0.07 -4.16
N MET A 49 -5.71 -0.88 -3.70
CA MET A 49 -5.42 -2.15 -3.03
C MET A 49 -4.82 -3.16 -4.01
N GLU A 50 -5.34 -3.21 -5.23
CA GLU A 50 -4.81 -4.08 -6.29
C GLU A 50 -3.35 -3.74 -6.62
N SER A 51 -3.04 -2.47 -6.87
CA SER A 51 -1.66 -2.07 -7.19
C SER A 51 -0.72 -2.27 -6.00
N THR A 52 -1.21 -2.03 -4.78
CA THR A 52 -0.45 -2.28 -3.54
C THR A 52 -0.13 -3.76 -3.38
N CYS A 53 -1.11 -4.66 -3.55
CA CYS A 53 -0.88 -6.10 -3.51
C CYS A 53 0.10 -6.54 -4.60
N ASN A 54 -0.10 -6.11 -5.85
CA ASN A 54 0.81 -6.43 -6.95
C ASN A 54 2.25 -5.97 -6.70
N TYR A 55 2.42 -4.84 -6.02
CA TYR A 55 3.74 -4.32 -5.64
C TYR A 55 4.34 -5.09 -4.45
N LEU A 56 3.54 -5.40 -3.43
CA LEU A 56 3.99 -6.07 -2.21
C LEU A 56 4.21 -7.58 -2.40
N GLU A 57 3.41 -8.26 -3.20
CA GLU A 57 3.51 -9.70 -3.47
C GLU A 57 4.93 -10.16 -3.83
N PRO A 58 5.63 -9.58 -4.83
CA PRO A 58 6.99 -9.99 -5.15
C PRO A 58 7.99 -9.65 -4.04
N LEU A 59 7.79 -8.54 -3.32
CA LEU A 59 8.65 -8.14 -2.20
C LEU A 59 8.54 -9.10 -1.02
N MET A 60 7.32 -9.55 -0.71
CA MET A 60 7.04 -10.49 0.38
C MET A 60 7.48 -11.91 0.02
N LYS A 61 7.37 -12.31 -1.25
CA LYS A 61 7.84 -13.61 -1.73
C LYS A 61 9.35 -13.80 -1.55
N ASP A 62 10.12 -12.71 -1.66
CA ASP A 62 11.56 -12.72 -1.37
C ASP A 62 11.84 -12.86 0.15
N MET A 63 10.91 -12.42 1.01
CA MET A 63 11.02 -12.53 2.47
C MET A 63 10.63 -13.90 3.04
N GLU A 64 9.88 -14.73 2.32
CA GLU A 64 9.47 -16.08 2.75
C GLU A 64 10.60 -17.12 2.60
N THR A 65 11.83 -16.73 2.90
CA THR A 65 12.98 -17.64 3.01
C THR A 65 13.66 -17.47 4.36
N VAL A 66 12.94 -17.73 5.46
CA VAL A 66 13.52 -18.01 6.79
C VAL A 66 12.79 -19.13 7.52
#